data_AF-A0AAV5T9E9-F1
#
_entry.id   AF-A0AAV5T9E9-F1
#
_cell.length_a   1.000
_cell.length_b   1.000
_cell.length_c   1.000
_cell.angle_alpha   90.00
_cell.angle_beta   90.00
_cell.angle_gamma   90.00
#
_symmetry.space_group_name_H-M   'P 1'
#
loop_
_entity.id
_entity.type
_entity.pdbx_description
1 polymer ?
#
loop_
_entity_poly.entity_id
_entity_poly.type
_entity_poly.pdbx_seq_one_letter_code
_entity_poly.pdbx_strand_id
1 'polypeptide(L)'
;IFQKPNVDRRYIDVMRFIEAKMILISDKSINDSDIQSVVQNKEKVLIDYESSVTWNGIAWVYEKMRDRHLDLKFFVAKMKNTEDVWAFMESIGNFNRETLGFTPTNAQRVKVRTVNEVIVEEGNLEIFIKGIEANVNGEI
;
A
#
# COMPACT_ATOMS: atom_id res chain seq x y z
N ILE A 1 -8.06 -44.19 22.16
CA ILE A 1 -6.81 -43.55 21.68
C ILE A 1 -7.23 -42.31 20.91
N PHE A 2 -7.22 -41.14 21.55
CA PHE A 2 -7.47 -39.88 20.85
C PHE A 2 -6.21 -39.55 20.05
N GLN A 3 -6.24 -39.80 18.74
CA GLN A 3 -5.26 -39.21 17.84
C GLN A 3 -5.43 -37.68 17.94
N LYS A 4 -4.44 -37.00 18.52
CA LYS A 4 -4.33 -35.54 18.36
C LYS A 4 -4.40 -35.26 16.86
N PRO A 5 -5.21 -34.27 16.41
CA PRO A 5 -5.23 -33.92 15.00
C PRO A 5 -3.80 -33.59 14.60
N ASN A 6 -3.30 -34.33 13.62
CA ASN A 6 -2.04 -34.05 12.97
C ASN A 6 -2.27 -32.71 12.25
N VAL A 7 -2.06 -31.59 12.95
CA VAL A 7 -2.05 -30.26 12.34
C VAL A 7 -0.97 -30.36 11.27
N ASP A 8 -1.43 -30.56 10.04
CA ASP A 8 -0.66 -31.10 8.93
C ASP A 8 0.55 -30.19 8.73
N ARG A 9 1.78 -30.71 8.79
CA ARG A 9 3.00 -29.90 8.60
C ARG A 9 2.89 -29.03 7.34
N ARG A 10 2.22 -29.53 6.30
CA ARG A 10 1.91 -28.80 5.07
C ARG A 10 1.07 -27.55 5.30
N TYR A 11 0.09 -27.58 6.20
CA TYR A 11 -0.69 -26.40 6.58
C TYR A 11 0.19 -25.36 7.27
N ILE A 12 1.06 -25.78 8.19
CA ILE A 12 2.01 -24.89 8.87
C ILE A 12 2.99 -24.28 7.85
N ASP A 13 3.50 -25.07 6.91
CA ASP A 13 4.43 -24.62 5.88
C ASP A 13 3.77 -23.64 4.88
N VAL A 14 2.52 -23.91 4.48
CA VAL A 14 1.73 -23.00 3.63
C VAL A 14 1.44 -21.70 4.37
N MET A 15 1.06 -21.74 5.65
CA MET A 15 0.81 -20.53 6.43
C MET A 15 2.09 -19.71 6.61
N ARG A 16 3.22 -20.35 6.92
CA ARG A 16 4.54 -19.67 6.99
C ARG A 16 4.97 -19.09 5.66
N PHE A 17 4.70 -19.78 4.55
CA PHE A 17 4.98 -19.26 3.21
C PHE A 17 4.11 -18.03 2.91
N ILE A 18 2.81 -18.08 3.22
CA ILE A 18 1.90 -16.94 3.07
C ILE A 18 2.36 -15.76 3.93
N GLU A 19 2.71 -16.01 5.20
CA GLU A 19 3.28 -15.01 6.11
C GLU A 19 4.59 -14.43 5.56
N ALA A 20 5.47 -15.25 4.98
CA ALA A 20 6.71 -14.78 4.38
C ALA A 20 6.50 -13.96 3.09
N LYS A 21 5.41 -14.21 2.36
CA LYS A 21 5.00 -13.49 1.14
C LYS A 21 4.18 -12.24 1.40
N MET A 22 3.64 -12.09 2.61
CA MET A 22 2.92 -10.91 3.04
C MET A 22 3.82 -10.06 3.95
N ILE A 23 3.59 -8.75 3.96
CA ILE A 23 4.13 -7.88 4.99
C ILE A 23 3.13 -6.79 5.36
N LEU A 24 3.00 -6.55 6.67
CA LEU A 24 2.33 -5.40 7.25
C LEU A 24 3.40 -4.48 7.83
N ILE A 25 3.45 -3.24 7.34
CA ILE A 25 4.33 -2.18 7.80
C ILE A 25 3.49 -1.22 8.63
N SER A 26 3.44 -1.44 9.94
CA SER A 26 2.71 -0.61 10.89
C SER A 26 3.60 -0.02 12.00
N ASP A 27 4.87 -0.40 12.05
CA ASP A 27 5.83 0.14 13.02
C ASP A 27 6.51 1.41 12.47
N LYS A 28 6.68 2.41 13.34
CA LYS A 28 7.43 3.65 13.10
C LYS A 28 8.91 3.44 12.82
N SER A 29 9.46 2.26 13.13
CA SER A 29 10.85 1.90 12.87
C SER A 29 11.17 1.76 11.38
N ILE A 30 10.18 1.43 10.55
CA ILE A 30 10.33 1.28 9.10
C ILE A 30 9.99 2.61 8.41
N ASN A 31 10.93 3.14 7.63
CA ASN A 31 10.80 4.39 6.88
C ASN A 31 11.10 4.18 5.37
N ASP A 32 11.11 5.27 4.60
CA ASP A 32 11.35 5.24 3.15
C ASP A 32 12.69 4.60 2.74
N SER A 33 13.73 4.71 3.56
CA SER A 33 15.03 4.08 3.26
C SER A 33 15.00 2.56 3.42
N ASP A 34 14.12 2.05 4.28
CA ASP A 34 13.97 0.62 4.53
C ASP A 34 13.07 -0.06 3.48
N ILE A 35 12.13 0.70 2.89
CA ILE A 35 11.05 0.14 2.08
C ILE A 35 11.56 -0.71 0.93
N GLN A 36 12.66 -0.27 0.29
CA GLN A 36 13.26 -0.99 -0.82
C GLN A 36 13.66 -2.41 -0.45
N SER A 37 14.12 -2.63 0.78
CA SER A 37 14.54 -3.95 1.27
C SER A 37 13.36 -4.78 1.77
N VAL A 38 12.42 -4.13 2.47
CA VAL A 38 11.31 -4.78 3.19
C VAL A 38 10.28 -5.38 2.24
N VAL A 39 10.04 -4.74 1.09
CA VAL A 39 9.05 -5.20 0.10
C VAL A 39 9.62 -6.23 -0.90
N GLN A 40 10.92 -6.51 -0.88
CA GLN A 40 11.52 -7.48 -1.79
C GLN A 40 10.93 -8.87 -1.58
N ASN A 41 10.69 -9.58 -2.69
CA ASN A 41 10.18 -10.95 -2.72
C ASN A 41 8.80 -11.15 -2.07
N LYS A 42 8.10 -10.07 -1.72
CA LYS A 42 6.72 -10.10 -1.24
C LYS A 42 5.78 -10.22 -2.43
N GLU A 43 4.60 -10.78 -2.16
CA GLU A 43 3.46 -10.78 -3.07
C GLU A 43 2.34 -9.86 -2.57
N LYS A 44 2.33 -9.55 -1.27
CA LYS A 44 1.34 -8.66 -0.64
C LYS A 44 2.02 -7.69 0.32
N VAL A 45 1.79 -6.39 0.13
CA VAL A 45 2.32 -5.34 0.99
C VAL A 45 1.17 -4.50 1.53
N LEU A 46 1.13 -4.30 2.85
CA LEU A 46 0.18 -3.42 3.52
C LEU A 46 0.98 -2.41 4.33
N ILE A 47 0.78 -1.12 4.07
CA ILE A 47 1.41 -0.03 4.80
C ILE A 47 0.31 0.69 5.59
N ASP A 48 0.47 0.73 6.91
CA ASP A 48 -0.46 1.44 7.78
C ASP A 48 0.01 2.88 8.02
N TYR A 49 -0.93 3.75 8.38
CA TYR A 49 -0.67 5.16 8.68
C TYR A 49 0.23 5.31 9.92
N GLU A 50 0.37 4.27 10.76
CA GLU A 50 1.24 4.31 11.93
C GLU A 50 2.73 4.24 11.57
N SER A 51 3.06 3.76 10.36
CA SER A 51 4.45 3.68 9.89
C SER A 51 5.10 5.05 9.68
N SER A 52 6.42 5.05 9.47
CA SER A 52 7.18 6.23 9.08
C SER A 52 7.44 6.31 7.57
N VAL A 53 6.80 5.44 6.79
CA VAL A 53 6.83 5.49 5.32
C VAL A 53 5.99 6.69 4.86
N THR A 54 6.56 7.51 3.99
CA THR A 54 5.89 8.68 3.42
C THR A 54 5.30 8.36 2.05
N TRP A 55 4.61 9.33 1.45
CA TRP A 55 4.11 9.21 0.08
C TRP A 55 5.21 8.89 -0.93
N ASN A 56 6.47 9.35 -0.71
CA ASN A 56 7.60 9.05 -1.59
C ASN A 56 7.91 7.54 -1.62
N GLY A 57 7.97 6.90 -0.45
CA GLY A 57 8.19 5.45 -0.37
C GLY A 57 7.05 4.67 -1.04
N ILE A 58 5.81 5.11 -0.83
CA ILE A 58 4.61 4.50 -1.44
C ILE A 58 4.64 4.65 -2.97
N ALA A 59 4.97 5.84 -3.48
CA ALA A 59 5.13 6.11 -4.91
C ALA A 59 6.23 5.24 -5.53
N TRP A 60 7.36 5.08 -4.84
CA TRP A 60 8.43 4.19 -5.29
C TRP A 60 7.96 2.73 -5.40
N VAL A 61 7.23 2.20 -4.40
CA VAL A 61 6.70 0.83 -4.46
C VAL A 61 5.76 0.66 -5.65
N TYR A 62 4.88 1.64 -5.86
CA TYR A 62 3.98 1.70 -7.00
C TYR A 62 4.74 1.64 -8.33
N GLU A 63 5.73 2.51 -8.52
CA GLU A 63 6.55 2.56 -9.74
C GLU A 63 7.27 1.23 -10.01
N LYS A 64 7.90 0.65 -8.99
CA LYS A 64 8.63 -0.61 -9.15
C LYS A 64 7.71 -1.78 -9.45
N MET A 65 6.51 -1.82 -8.88
CA MET A 65 5.50 -2.82 -9.26
C MET A 65 5.04 -2.62 -10.71
N ARG A 66 4.66 -1.40 -11.09
CA ARG A 66 4.20 -1.05 -12.45
C ARG A 66 5.23 -1.47 -13.50
N ASP A 67 6.50 -1.15 -13.25
CA ASP A 67 7.61 -1.44 -14.15
C ASP A 67 8.09 -2.90 -14.04
N ARG A 68 7.37 -3.76 -13.30
CA ARG A 68 7.65 -5.20 -13.10
C ARG A 68 9.00 -5.51 -12.44
N HIS A 69 9.52 -4.57 -11.66
CA HIS A 69 10.70 -4.77 -10.81
C HIS A 69 10.36 -5.42 -9.46
N LEU A 70 9.09 -5.36 -9.03
CA LEU A 70 8.58 -6.10 -7.87
C LEU A 70 7.41 -7.01 -8.31
N ASP A 71 7.42 -8.27 -7.87
CA ASP A 71 6.35 -9.26 -8.12
C ASP A 71 5.19 -9.13 -7.11
N LEU A 72 4.73 -7.89 -6.89
CA LEU A 72 3.60 -7.63 -6.01
C LEU A 72 2.29 -7.95 -6.73
N LYS A 73 1.44 -8.75 -6.09
CA LYS A 73 0.08 -9.04 -6.53
C LYS A 73 -0.95 -8.18 -5.81
N PHE A 74 -0.60 -7.60 -4.66
CA PHE A 74 -1.49 -6.76 -3.86
C PHE A 74 -0.69 -5.72 -3.08
N PHE A 75 -1.11 -4.46 -3.10
CA PHE A 75 -0.46 -3.38 -2.35
C PHE A 75 -1.50 -2.37 -1.85
N VAL A 76 -1.54 -2.17 -0.52
CA VAL A 76 -2.41 -1.20 0.15
C VAL A 76 -1.55 -0.27 0.98
N ALA A 77 -1.84 1.02 0.97
CA ALA A 77 -1.09 2.01 1.74
C ALA A 77 -2.01 3.09 2.31
N LYS A 78 -2.13 3.18 3.63
CA LYS A 78 -2.84 4.26 4.32
C LYS A 78 -1.87 5.38 4.66
N MET A 79 -2.31 6.63 4.47
CA MET A 79 -1.47 7.81 4.71
C MET A 79 -2.00 8.62 5.89
N LYS A 80 -1.10 9.33 6.58
CA LYS A 80 -1.44 10.09 7.79
C LYS A 80 -2.32 11.30 7.50
N ASN A 81 -2.18 11.91 6.33
CA ASN A 81 -2.83 13.17 6.01
C ASN A 81 -3.22 13.23 4.51
N THR A 82 -4.13 14.15 4.18
CA THR A 82 -4.63 14.37 2.82
C THR A 82 -3.56 14.92 1.87
N GLU A 83 -2.62 15.76 2.33
CA GLU A 83 -1.57 16.32 1.47
C GLU A 83 -0.66 15.23 0.90
N ASP A 84 -0.33 14.20 1.67
CA ASP A 84 0.43 13.03 1.23
C ASP A 84 -0.34 12.26 0.14
N VAL A 85 -1.68 12.19 0.26
CA VAL A 85 -2.54 11.59 -0.77
C VAL A 85 -2.46 12.39 -2.06
N TRP A 86 -2.56 13.72 -1.97
CA TRP A 86 -2.48 14.60 -3.13
C TRP A 86 -1.10 14.55 -3.79
N ALA A 87 -0.02 14.56 -3.01
CA ALA A 87 1.34 14.43 -3.51
C ALA A 87 1.55 13.09 -4.24
N PHE A 88 0.99 12.00 -3.70
CA PHE A 88 0.98 10.73 -4.40
C PHE A 88 0.20 10.80 -5.72
N MET A 89 -1.01 11.37 -5.72
CA MET A 89 -1.79 11.53 -6.96
C MET A 89 -1.03 12.32 -8.02
N GLU A 90 -0.40 13.43 -7.62
CA GLU A 90 0.45 14.25 -8.49
C GLU A 90 1.69 13.50 -9.01
N SER A 91 2.19 12.50 -8.27
CA SER A 91 3.30 11.65 -8.71
C SER A 91 2.90 10.64 -9.79
N ILE A 92 1.63 10.21 -9.83
CA ILE A 92 1.15 9.17 -10.75
C ILE A 92 0.26 9.70 -11.88
N GLY A 93 0.01 11.00 -11.91
CA GLY A 93 -0.81 11.65 -12.93
C GLY A 93 -0.98 13.15 -12.69
N ASN A 94 -1.81 13.78 -13.52
CA ASN A 94 -2.19 15.17 -13.33
C ASN A 94 -3.44 15.24 -12.45
N PHE A 95 -3.28 15.74 -11.22
CA PHE A 95 -4.35 15.93 -10.27
C PHE A 95 -4.70 17.42 -10.14
N ASN A 96 -5.95 17.78 -10.44
CA ASN A 96 -6.47 19.12 -10.24
C ASN A 96 -7.19 19.17 -8.88
N ARG A 97 -6.58 19.83 -7.89
CA ARG A 97 -7.09 19.94 -6.52
C ARG A 97 -8.42 20.71 -6.42
N GLU A 98 -8.67 21.66 -7.32
CA GLU A 98 -9.88 22.51 -7.30
C GLU A 98 -11.13 21.74 -7.76
N THR A 99 -10.97 20.96 -8.82
CA THR A 99 -12.05 20.17 -9.43
C THR A 99 -12.08 18.73 -8.96
N LEU A 100 -11.03 18.32 -8.22
CA LEU A 100 -10.78 16.94 -7.79
C LEU A 100 -10.69 15.97 -8.98
N GLY A 101 -10.36 16.52 -10.17
CA GLY A 101 -10.18 15.78 -11.40
C GLY A 101 -8.80 15.13 -11.44
N PHE A 102 -8.73 13.89 -11.91
CA PHE A 102 -7.49 13.17 -12.08
C PHE A 102 -7.35 12.66 -13.51
N THR A 103 -6.22 12.96 -14.14
CA THR A 103 -5.82 12.42 -15.44
C THR A 103 -4.55 11.61 -15.29
N PRO A 104 -4.58 10.28 -15.46
CA PRO A 104 -3.38 9.46 -15.37
C PRO A 104 -2.36 9.84 -16.45
N THR A 105 -1.06 9.75 -16.14
CA THR A 105 0.02 10.01 -17.11
C THR A 105 0.25 8.86 -18.09
N ASN A 106 -0.15 7.63 -17.74
CA ASN A 106 -0.04 6.45 -18.60
C ASN A 106 -1.43 5.84 -18.88
N ALA A 107 -1.49 4.70 -19.56
CA ALA A 107 -2.71 3.89 -19.72
C ALA A 107 -3.19 3.24 -18.39
N GLN A 108 -2.90 3.88 -17.25
CA GLN A 108 -3.31 3.49 -15.91
C GLN A 108 -4.83 3.55 -15.81
N ARG A 109 -5.43 2.55 -15.15
CA ARG A 109 -6.84 2.62 -14.76
C ARG A 109 -6.88 3.13 -13.32
N VAL A 110 -7.23 4.39 -13.13
CA VAL A 110 -7.32 5.01 -11.81
C VAL A 110 -8.77 5.35 -11.51
N LYS A 111 -9.24 5.00 -10.31
CA LYS A 111 -10.58 5.31 -9.82
C LYS A 111 -10.49 6.14 -8.55
N VAL A 112 -10.59 7.46 -8.71
CA VAL A 112 -10.71 8.37 -7.57
C VAL A 112 -12.10 8.24 -6.97
N ARG A 113 -12.20 7.91 -5.68
CA ARG A 113 -13.50 7.74 -4.99
C ARG A 113 -13.92 8.99 -4.22
N THR A 114 -12.99 9.63 -3.49
CA THR A 114 -13.22 10.89 -2.79
C THR A 114 -11.95 11.75 -2.77
N VAL A 115 -12.02 12.95 -2.17
CA VAL A 115 -10.89 13.88 -2.00
C VAL A 115 -9.74 13.35 -1.15
N ASN A 116 -10.06 12.46 -0.21
CA ASN A 116 -9.12 11.86 0.73
C ASN A 116 -8.99 10.35 0.48
N GLU A 117 -9.68 9.79 -0.52
CA GLU A 117 -9.70 8.36 -0.81
C GLU A 117 -9.48 8.11 -2.31
N VAL A 118 -8.33 7.52 -2.62
CA VAL A 118 -7.94 7.17 -3.98
C VAL A 118 -7.83 5.68 -4.08
N ILE A 119 -8.47 5.11 -5.10
CA ILE A 119 -8.25 3.72 -5.50
C ILE A 119 -7.55 3.68 -6.85
N VAL A 120 -6.32 3.18 -6.87
CA VAL A 120 -5.59 2.93 -8.12
C VAL A 120 -5.76 1.47 -8.48
N GLU A 121 -6.40 1.19 -9.62
CA GLU A 121 -6.71 -0.16 -10.10
C GLU A 121 -5.86 -0.50 -11.34
N GLU A 122 -4.57 -0.82 -11.17
CA GLU A 122 -3.67 -1.10 -12.30
C GLU A 122 -3.19 -2.56 -12.31
N GLY A 123 -3.70 -3.36 -13.26
CA GLY A 123 -3.40 -4.79 -13.32
C GLY A 123 -4.03 -5.54 -12.14
N ASN A 124 -3.21 -6.11 -11.25
CA ASN A 124 -3.65 -6.80 -10.02
C ASN A 124 -3.66 -5.86 -8.79
N LEU A 125 -3.36 -4.58 -8.98
CA LEU A 125 -3.21 -3.61 -7.92
C LEU A 125 -4.56 -3.03 -7.49
N GLU A 126 -4.79 -2.94 -6.18
CA GLU A 126 -5.82 -2.09 -5.58
C GLU A 126 -5.15 -1.26 -4.47
N ILE A 127 -4.62 -0.09 -4.82
CA ILE A 127 -4.05 0.83 -3.83
C ILE A 127 -5.22 1.57 -3.20
N PHE A 128 -5.52 1.26 -1.95
CA PHE A 128 -6.42 2.07 -1.13
C PHE A 128 -5.60 3.08 -0.34
N ILE A 129 -5.59 4.33 -0.80
CA ILE A 129 -5.01 5.44 -0.05
C ILE A 129 -6.14 6.23 0.58
N LYS A 130 -6.13 6.27 1.91
CA LYS A 130 -7.03 7.10 2.70
C LYS A 130 -6.22 8.06 3.56
N GLY A 131 -6.47 9.35 3.44
CA GLY A 131 -6.05 10.35 4.42
C GLY A 131 -6.96 10.24 5.65
N ILE A 132 -6.36 10.15 6.82
CA ILE A 132 -7.11 10.31 8.07
C ILE A 132 -7.21 11.82 8.31
N GLU A 133 -8.43 12.37 8.26
CA GLU A 133 -8.66 13.70 8.81
C GLU A 133 -8.49 13.59 10.33
N ALA A 134 -7.36 14.08 10.84
CA ALA A 134 -7.30 14.40 12.26
C ALA A 134 -8.41 15.44 12.51
N ASN A 135 -9.35 15.14 13.41
CA ASN A 135 -10.27 16.18 13.87
C ASN A 135 -9.42 17.37 14.37
N VAL A 136 -9.94 18.59 14.22
CA VAL A 136 -9.28 19.87 14.58
C VAL A 136 -8.77 19.92 16.04
N ASN A 137 -9.09 18.91 16.85
CA ASN A 137 -8.70 18.73 18.24
C ASN A 137 -7.57 17.70 18.46
N GLY A 138 -6.97 17.12 17.41
CA GLY A 138 -5.79 16.28 17.54
C GLY A 138 -6.01 14.85 18.05
N GLU A 139 -7.24 14.32 18.00
CA GLU A 139 -7.52 12.90 18.25
C GLU A 139 -7.91 12.20 16.94
N ILE A 140 -7.29 11.03 16.72
CA ILE A 140 -7.55 10.07 15.63
C ILE A 140 -8.78 9.24 15.98
#